data_AF-A0A973IF89-F1
#
_entry.id   AF-A0A973IF89-F1
#
_cell.length_a   1.000
_cell.length_b   1.000
_cell.length_c   1.000
_cell.angle_alpha   90.00
_cell.angle_beta   90.00
_cell.angle_gamma   90.00
#
_symmetry.space_group_name_H-M   'P 1'
#
loop_
_entity.id
_entity.type
_entity.pdbx_description
1 polymer ?
#
loop_
_entity_poly.entity_id
_entity_poly.type
_entity_poly.pdbx_seq_one_letter_code
_entity_poly.pdbx_strand_id
1 'polypeptide(L)'
;MTYYTLGKFTPYSPTGDNPNNILFLKNKDGKDFYELQKTNLLGDAFFVVDSSNKVVAADVDFSKLFPENLTVIAGEGEVDALNDYQSGLDSELNYYMWNGTAIIRNIPSNSEWLEHYLLKIDEIHAGILRVSVDTATSEEQNTWPSKVEAANASLNGIATAQQETLLTDEASAFTPVRTVVELANIIIEKSNAYLNCIGKAAAFKQQAQRVLSQSENQNEAKGLIETLQTNADTLAASLAV
;
A
#
# COMPACT_ATOMS: atom_id res chain seq x y z
N MET A 1 17.29 -20.96 -25.85
CA MET A 1 16.36 -20.21 -25.00
C MET A 1 15.14 -19.92 -25.83
N THR A 2 14.05 -20.61 -25.55
CA THR A 2 12.81 -20.49 -26.31
C THR A 2 11.67 -20.37 -25.33
N TYR A 3 10.86 -19.32 -25.49
CA TYR A 3 9.62 -19.15 -24.74
C TYR A 3 8.43 -19.43 -25.64
N TYR A 4 7.38 -19.99 -25.06
CA TYR A 4 6.12 -20.15 -25.75
C TYR A 4 4.94 -19.99 -24.80
N THR A 5 3.86 -19.42 -25.31
CA THR A 5 2.66 -19.16 -24.51
C THR A 5 1.73 -20.37 -24.52
N LEU A 6 1.32 -20.81 -23.33
CA LEU A 6 0.24 -21.78 -23.14
C LEU A 6 -1.15 -21.10 -23.14
N GLY A 7 -1.18 -19.77 -23.27
CA GLY A 7 -2.39 -18.96 -23.33
C GLY A 7 -2.96 -18.58 -21.97
N LYS A 8 -4.03 -17.78 -22.00
CA LYS A 8 -4.81 -17.36 -20.83
C LYS A 8 -5.72 -18.50 -20.39
N PHE A 9 -5.66 -18.87 -19.12
CA PHE A 9 -6.55 -19.85 -18.50
C PHE A 9 -7.74 -19.16 -17.85
N THR A 10 -8.95 -19.61 -18.14
CA THR A 10 -10.19 -19.04 -17.59
C THR A 10 -11.04 -20.14 -16.95
N PRO A 11 -11.77 -19.83 -15.86
CA PRO A 11 -12.74 -20.74 -15.27
C PRO A 11 -13.74 -21.28 -16.28
N TYR A 12 -14.07 -22.57 -16.16
CA TYR A 12 -15.16 -23.19 -16.89
C TYR A 12 -15.81 -24.32 -16.08
N SER A 13 -16.97 -24.77 -16.52
CA SER A 13 -17.66 -25.93 -15.93
C SER A 13 -17.58 -27.12 -16.89
N PRO A 14 -16.90 -28.22 -16.53
CA PRO A 14 -16.89 -29.42 -17.36
C PRO A 14 -18.25 -30.10 -17.34
N THR A 15 -18.50 -30.97 -18.32
CA THR A 15 -19.69 -31.81 -18.34
C THR A 15 -19.53 -32.95 -17.33
N GLY A 16 -20.46 -33.06 -16.37
CA GLY A 16 -20.45 -34.13 -15.37
C GLY A 16 -20.68 -33.61 -13.95
N ASP A 17 -20.61 -34.52 -12.99
CA ASP A 17 -20.69 -34.17 -11.56
C ASP A 17 -19.36 -33.58 -11.07
N ASN A 18 -19.43 -32.54 -10.24
CA ASN A 18 -18.28 -31.90 -9.61
C ASN A 18 -18.48 -31.90 -8.08
N PRO A 19 -18.46 -33.08 -7.45
CA PRO A 19 -18.83 -33.24 -6.05
C PRO A 19 -17.87 -32.53 -5.08
N ASN A 20 -16.67 -32.19 -5.56
CA ASN A 20 -15.62 -31.55 -4.76
C ASN A 20 -15.50 -30.04 -5.02
N ASN A 21 -16.42 -29.43 -5.80
CA ASN A 21 -16.39 -28.01 -6.16
C ASN A 21 -15.03 -27.55 -6.71
N ILE A 22 -14.41 -28.38 -7.55
CA ILE A 22 -13.13 -28.06 -8.19
C ILE A 22 -13.35 -26.91 -9.17
N LEU A 23 -12.49 -25.89 -9.12
CA LEU A 23 -12.46 -24.82 -10.10
C LEU A 23 -11.66 -25.28 -11.32
N PHE A 24 -12.34 -25.62 -12.42
CA PHE A 24 -11.66 -26.04 -13.64
C PHE A 24 -11.22 -24.86 -14.48
N LEU A 25 -10.02 -24.94 -15.05
CA LEU A 25 -9.42 -23.88 -15.86
C LEU A 25 -9.11 -24.40 -17.27
N LYS A 26 -9.46 -23.60 -18.29
CA LYS A 26 -9.26 -23.94 -19.70
C LYS A 26 -8.62 -22.79 -20.44
N ASN A 27 -7.68 -23.08 -21.33
CA ASN A 27 -7.08 -22.05 -22.18
C ASN A 27 -7.90 -21.79 -23.46
N LYS A 28 -7.52 -20.76 -24.23
CA LYS A 28 -8.19 -20.39 -25.49
C LYS A 28 -8.20 -21.50 -26.55
N ASP A 29 -7.22 -22.41 -26.52
CA ASP A 29 -7.11 -23.54 -27.44
C ASP A 29 -7.97 -24.74 -26.98
N GLY A 30 -8.69 -24.56 -25.87
CA GLY A 30 -9.59 -25.53 -25.30
C GLY A 30 -8.89 -26.63 -24.50
N LYS A 31 -7.64 -26.42 -24.09
CA LYS A 31 -6.88 -27.37 -23.25
C LYS A 31 -7.16 -27.08 -21.77
N ASP A 32 -7.49 -28.14 -21.03
CA ASP A 32 -7.71 -28.07 -19.58
C ASP A 32 -6.37 -28.02 -18.83
N PHE A 33 -6.29 -27.15 -17.82
CA PHE A 33 -5.07 -26.95 -17.03
C PHE A 33 -4.62 -28.22 -16.30
N TYR A 34 -5.53 -28.94 -15.67
CA TYR A 34 -5.23 -30.16 -14.91
C TYR A 34 -4.89 -31.33 -15.81
N GLU A 35 -5.47 -31.40 -17.01
CA GLU A 35 -5.05 -32.40 -18.00
C GLU A 35 -3.66 -32.08 -18.57
N LEU A 36 -3.32 -30.80 -18.75
CA LEU A 36 -1.96 -30.40 -19.16
C LEU A 36 -0.90 -30.76 -18.12
N GLN A 37 -1.21 -30.74 -16.82
CA GLN A 37 -0.29 -31.19 -15.76
C GLN A 37 0.12 -32.65 -15.90
N LYS A 38 -0.73 -33.49 -16.50
CA LYS A 38 -0.43 -34.92 -16.72
C LYS A 38 0.43 -35.15 -17.94
N THR A 39 0.63 -34.13 -18.77
CA THR A 39 1.43 -34.24 -19.98
C THR A 39 2.88 -33.85 -19.71
N ASN A 40 3.82 -34.44 -20.45
CA ASN A 40 5.19 -33.93 -20.51
C ASN A 40 5.17 -32.64 -21.33
N LEU A 41 4.81 -31.54 -20.68
CA LEU A 41 4.94 -30.21 -21.26
C LEU A 41 6.42 -29.96 -21.55
N LEU A 42 6.68 -29.29 -22.67
CA LEU A 42 8.02 -28.78 -22.95
C LEU A 42 8.31 -27.63 -21.95
N GLY A 43 9.56 -27.35 -21.65
CA GLY A 43 9.92 -26.25 -20.76
C GLY A 43 10.38 -26.70 -19.37
N ASP A 44 11.43 -26.03 -18.92
CA ASP A 44 12.12 -26.28 -17.66
C ASP A 44 11.67 -25.29 -16.58
N ALA A 45 10.92 -24.25 -16.97
CA ALA A 45 10.33 -23.25 -16.08
C ALA A 45 8.98 -22.77 -16.64
N PHE A 46 8.05 -22.48 -15.74
CA PHE A 46 6.71 -21.95 -16.05
C PHE A 46 6.49 -20.65 -15.31
N PHE A 47 5.99 -19.63 -16.02
CA PHE A 47 5.72 -18.29 -15.50
C PHE A 47 4.25 -17.95 -15.71
N VAL A 48 3.60 -17.47 -14.66
CA VAL A 48 2.23 -16.94 -14.70
C VAL A 48 2.31 -15.43 -14.80
N VAL A 49 1.65 -14.85 -15.80
CA VAL A 49 1.63 -13.41 -16.04
C VAL A 49 0.23 -12.83 -16.03
N ASP A 50 0.11 -11.63 -15.47
CA ASP A 50 -1.14 -10.88 -15.40
C ASP A 50 -1.46 -10.13 -16.71
N SER A 51 -2.55 -9.36 -16.71
CA SER A 51 -2.97 -8.56 -17.87
C SER A 51 -2.02 -7.42 -18.22
N SER A 52 -1.15 -7.02 -17.28
CA SER A 52 -0.09 -6.04 -17.48
C SER A 52 1.23 -6.71 -17.90
N ASN A 53 1.20 -8.02 -18.15
CA ASN A 53 2.34 -8.89 -18.43
C ASN A 53 3.35 -9.03 -17.29
N LYS A 54 3.03 -8.61 -16.06
CA LYS A 54 3.89 -8.83 -14.90
C LYS A 54 3.84 -10.30 -14.51
N VAL A 55 5.00 -10.89 -14.23
CA VAL A 55 5.11 -12.23 -13.65
C VAL A 55 4.64 -12.17 -12.21
N VAL A 56 3.62 -12.97 -11.89
CA VAL A 56 2.98 -13.03 -10.56
C VAL A 56 3.22 -14.37 -9.85
N ALA A 57 3.65 -15.40 -10.59
CA ALA A 57 4.11 -16.66 -10.03
C ALA A 57 5.04 -17.34 -11.02
N ALA A 58 5.97 -18.17 -10.52
CA ALA A 58 6.82 -19.00 -11.37
C ALA A 58 7.27 -20.26 -10.62
N ASP A 59 7.33 -21.40 -11.31
CA ASP A 59 7.81 -22.67 -10.77
C ASP A 59 8.36 -23.58 -11.90
N VAL A 60 9.20 -24.54 -11.54
CA VAL A 60 9.58 -25.65 -12.45
C VAL A 60 8.44 -26.67 -12.57
N ASP A 61 7.59 -26.75 -11.55
CA ASP A 61 6.46 -27.67 -11.46
C ASP A 61 5.15 -26.96 -11.82
N PHE A 62 4.67 -27.21 -13.04
CA PHE A 62 3.42 -26.66 -13.56
C PHE A 62 2.20 -26.92 -12.65
N SER A 63 2.21 -28.01 -11.87
CA SER A 63 1.09 -28.37 -10.98
C SER A 63 0.96 -27.47 -9.75
N LYS A 64 2.02 -26.72 -9.39
CA LYS A 64 2.00 -25.77 -8.27
C LYS A 64 1.42 -24.42 -8.63
N LEU A 65 1.14 -24.19 -9.92
CA LEU A 65 0.58 -22.93 -10.39
C LEU A 65 -0.95 -22.93 -10.31
N PHE A 66 -1.53 -21.74 -10.16
CA PHE A 66 -2.97 -21.54 -10.19
C PHE A 66 -3.33 -20.33 -11.05
N PRO A 67 -3.32 -20.46 -12.39
CA PRO A 67 -3.40 -19.33 -13.33
C PRO A 67 -4.85 -18.89 -13.61
N GLU A 68 -5.66 -18.68 -12.58
CA GLU A 68 -7.04 -18.24 -12.77
C GLU A 68 -7.10 -16.85 -13.43
N ASN A 69 -7.64 -16.77 -14.65
CA ASN A 69 -7.70 -15.56 -15.47
C ASN A 69 -6.31 -14.97 -15.79
N LEU A 70 -5.27 -15.79 -15.80
CA LEU A 70 -3.88 -15.39 -16.06
C LEU A 70 -3.31 -16.16 -17.24
N THR A 71 -2.23 -15.64 -17.82
CA THR A 71 -1.53 -16.27 -18.94
C THR A 71 -0.35 -17.09 -18.42
N VAL A 72 -0.14 -18.28 -18.97
CA VAL A 72 1.05 -19.08 -18.65
C VAL A 72 2.03 -19.06 -19.81
N ILE A 73 3.31 -18.85 -19.49
CA ILE A 73 4.45 -18.89 -20.38
C ILE A 73 5.35 -20.05 -19.95
N ALA A 74 5.75 -20.90 -20.88
CA ALA A 74 6.73 -21.95 -20.65
C ALA A 74 8.07 -21.55 -21.28
N GLY A 75 9.17 -21.78 -20.57
CA GLY A 75 10.53 -21.46 -21.01
C GLY A 75 11.43 -22.70 -21.03
N GLU A 76 12.07 -22.96 -22.18
CA GLU A 76 13.09 -24.00 -22.33
C GLU A 76 14.49 -23.45 -22.08
N GLY A 77 15.21 -24.04 -21.10
CA GLY A 77 16.52 -23.60 -20.65
C GLY A 77 16.51 -22.36 -19.75
N GLU A 78 15.36 -22.01 -19.15
CA GLU A 78 15.14 -20.73 -18.45
C GLU A 78 15.13 -20.88 -16.92
N VAL A 79 15.89 -21.86 -16.42
CA VAL A 79 16.04 -22.08 -14.97
C VAL A 79 16.73 -20.89 -14.31
N ASP A 80 17.59 -20.16 -15.03
CA ASP A 80 18.27 -18.96 -14.50
C ASP A 80 17.28 -17.81 -14.25
N ALA A 81 16.37 -17.51 -15.18
CA ALA A 81 15.34 -16.49 -14.99
C ALA A 81 14.40 -16.85 -13.83
N LEU A 82 14.08 -18.14 -13.67
CA LEU A 82 13.31 -18.65 -12.55
C LEU A 82 14.05 -18.51 -11.22
N ASN A 83 15.33 -18.93 -11.16
CA ASN A 83 16.15 -18.81 -9.97
C ASN A 83 16.30 -17.35 -9.55
N ASP A 84 16.52 -16.45 -10.50
CA ASP A 84 16.58 -15.02 -10.24
C ASP A 84 15.24 -14.48 -9.68
N TYR A 85 14.10 -14.90 -10.26
CA TYR A 85 12.77 -14.56 -9.74
C TYR A 85 12.58 -15.07 -8.31
N GLN A 86 12.89 -16.34 -8.05
CA GLN A 86 12.72 -16.99 -6.74
C GLN A 86 13.71 -16.47 -5.68
N SER A 87 14.86 -15.94 -6.08
CA SER A 87 15.85 -15.34 -5.17
C SER A 87 15.40 -14.01 -4.54
N GLY A 88 14.22 -13.50 -4.92
CA GLY A 88 13.58 -12.40 -4.21
C GLY A 88 14.02 -11.01 -4.67
N LEU A 89 14.34 -10.84 -5.96
CA LEU A 89 14.29 -9.51 -6.57
C LEU A 89 12.83 -9.09 -6.74
N ASP A 90 12.16 -8.90 -5.61
CA ASP A 90 10.77 -8.47 -5.48
C ASP A 90 10.77 -7.17 -4.69
N SER A 91 11.16 -6.10 -5.36
CA SER A 91 10.78 -4.75 -4.93
C SER A 91 9.64 -4.33 -5.83
N GLU A 92 8.70 -3.52 -5.34
CA GLU A 92 7.53 -3.05 -6.11
C GLU A 92 7.86 -2.53 -7.52
N LEU A 93 9.11 -2.09 -7.76
CA LEU A 93 9.61 -1.58 -9.03
C LEU A 93 10.51 -2.53 -9.83
N ASN A 94 11.18 -3.48 -9.17
CA ASN A 94 11.96 -4.52 -9.83
C ASN A 94 11.14 -5.80 -9.86
N TYR A 95 10.56 -6.10 -11.01
CA TYR A 95 9.76 -7.28 -11.24
C TYR A 95 10.10 -7.90 -12.59
N TYR A 96 9.68 -9.14 -12.81
CA TYR A 96 9.80 -9.77 -14.12
C TYR A 96 8.55 -9.53 -14.93
N MET A 97 8.70 -9.36 -16.25
CA MET A 97 7.58 -9.20 -17.16
C MET A 97 7.79 -9.98 -18.45
N TRP A 98 6.67 -10.37 -19.05
CA TRP A 98 6.64 -10.94 -20.38
C TRP A 98 6.54 -9.82 -21.42
N ASN A 99 7.53 -9.68 -22.29
CA ASN A 99 7.53 -8.64 -23.33
C ASN A 99 6.94 -9.11 -24.68
N GLY A 100 6.38 -10.33 -24.73
CA GLY A 100 5.92 -10.97 -25.95
C GLY A 100 6.90 -11.97 -26.57
N THR A 101 8.17 -11.94 -26.16
CA THR A 101 9.21 -12.86 -26.67
C THR A 101 10.06 -13.50 -25.59
N ALA A 102 10.28 -12.83 -24.45
CA ALA A 102 11.06 -13.31 -23.33
C ALA A 102 10.51 -12.82 -21.99
N ILE A 103 10.88 -13.53 -20.92
CA ILE A 103 10.77 -13.02 -19.55
C ILE A 103 11.97 -12.12 -19.32
N ILE A 104 11.70 -10.83 -19.11
CA ILE A 104 12.73 -9.82 -18.89
C ILE A 104 12.57 -9.21 -17.50
N ARG A 105 13.67 -8.77 -16.92
CA ARG A 105 13.64 -7.96 -15.72
C ARG A 105 13.21 -6.55 -16.10
N ASN A 106 12.14 -6.05 -15.47
CA ASN A 106 11.83 -4.63 -15.48
C ASN A 106 12.86 -3.93 -14.56
N ILE A 107 13.72 -3.13 -15.18
CA ILE A 107 14.59 -2.22 -14.45
C ILE A 107 13.93 -0.84 -14.57
N PRO A 108 13.37 -0.30 -13.47
CA PRO A 108 12.69 0.98 -13.52
C PRO A 108 13.67 2.06 -13.98
N SER A 109 13.22 2.93 -14.86
CA SER A 109 13.96 4.14 -15.22
C SER A 109 14.11 5.06 -14.00
N ASN A 110 15.04 6.01 -14.09
CA ASN A 110 15.24 6.98 -13.02
C ASN A 110 13.98 7.79 -12.69
N SER A 111 13.18 8.13 -13.69
CA SER A 111 11.90 8.81 -13.49
C SER A 111 10.86 7.94 -12.79
N GLU A 112 10.77 6.65 -13.10
CA GLU A 112 9.75 5.76 -12.55
C GLU A 112 9.98 5.47 -11.07
N TRP A 113 11.22 5.20 -10.66
CA TRP A 113 11.49 4.98 -9.24
C TRP A 113 11.38 6.26 -8.42
N LEU A 114 11.72 7.42 -9.01
CA LEU A 114 11.56 8.73 -8.38
C LEU A 114 10.07 9.03 -8.12
N GLU A 115 9.23 8.87 -9.14
CA GLU A 115 7.79 9.07 -9.03
C GLU A 115 7.16 8.16 -7.96
N HIS A 116 7.54 6.88 -7.96
CA HIS A 116 7.09 5.92 -6.96
C HIS A 116 7.44 6.34 -5.52
N TYR A 117 8.67 6.78 -5.25
CA TYR A 117 9.02 7.20 -3.90
C TYR A 117 8.39 8.55 -3.52
N LEU A 118 8.13 9.45 -4.47
CA LEU A 118 7.35 10.67 -4.19
C LEU A 118 5.93 10.33 -3.74
N LEU A 119 5.28 9.34 -4.37
CA LEU A 119 3.97 8.85 -3.94
C LEU A 119 4.02 8.25 -2.54
N LYS A 120 5.03 7.43 -2.22
CA LYS A 120 5.22 6.91 -0.86
C LYS A 120 5.42 8.01 0.18
N ILE A 121 6.15 9.07 -0.15
CA ILE A 121 6.31 10.23 0.74
C ILE A 121 4.96 10.88 1.01
N ASP A 122 4.12 11.03 -0.02
CA ASP A 122 2.78 11.60 0.12
C ASP A 122 1.85 10.70 0.95
N GLU A 123 1.96 9.38 0.79
CA GLU A 123 1.22 8.40 1.60
C GLU A 123 1.63 8.44 3.08
N ILE A 124 2.94 8.48 3.36
CA ILE A 124 3.48 8.62 4.72
C ILE A 124 2.99 9.93 5.35
N HIS A 125 3.10 11.03 4.60
CA HIS A 125 2.63 12.34 5.04
C HIS A 125 1.14 12.32 5.37
N ALA A 126 0.31 11.75 4.49
CA ALA A 126 -1.12 11.60 4.73
C ALA A 126 -1.42 10.69 5.93
N GLY A 127 -0.66 9.61 6.12
CA GLY A 127 -0.78 8.70 7.25
C GLY A 127 -0.55 9.39 8.59
N ILE A 128 0.53 10.19 8.71
CA ILE A 128 0.82 10.98 9.92
C ILE A 128 -0.35 11.93 10.23
N LEU A 129 -0.85 12.63 9.21
CA LEU A 129 -1.98 13.56 9.39
C LEU A 129 -3.25 12.82 9.84
N ARG A 130 -3.55 11.65 9.27
CA ARG A 130 -4.72 10.84 9.66
C ARG A 130 -4.66 10.39 11.11
N VAL A 131 -3.49 9.93 11.58
CA VAL A 131 -3.31 9.54 13.00
C VAL A 131 -3.51 10.75 13.91
N SER A 132 -3.02 11.94 13.50
CA SER A 132 -3.14 13.15 14.32
C SER A 132 -4.56 13.72 14.45
N VAL A 133 -5.48 13.35 13.56
CA VAL A 133 -6.86 13.85 13.58
C VAL A 133 -7.89 12.82 14.06
N ASP A 134 -7.47 11.60 14.40
CA ASP A 134 -8.32 10.54 14.99
C ASP A 134 -9.76 10.49 14.47
N THR A 135 -9.96 10.00 13.25
CA THR A 135 -11.26 9.90 12.54
C THR A 135 -12.07 11.21 12.40
N ALA A 136 -11.55 12.35 12.85
CA ALA A 136 -12.25 13.62 12.77
C ALA A 136 -12.56 13.97 11.31
N THR A 137 -13.83 14.27 11.09
CA THR A 137 -14.34 14.70 9.79
C THR A 137 -13.74 16.04 9.38
N SER A 138 -13.83 16.37 8.10
CA SER A 138 -13.41 17.69 7.59
C SER A 138 -14.17 18.82 8.29
N GLU A 139 -15.46 18.60 8.55
CA GLU A 139 -16.34 19.49 9.27
C GLU A 139 -15.87 19.71 10.70
N GLU A 140 -15.50 18.65 11.41
CA GLU A 140 -14.99 18.73 12.77
C GLU A 140 -13.68 19.53 12.83
N GLN A 141 -12.72 19.24 11.94
CA GLN A 141 -11.45 19.95 11.85
C GLN A 141 -11.63 21.46 11.61
N ASN A 142 -12.60 21.83 10.77
CA ASN A 142 -12.92 23.23 10.48
C ASN A 142 -13.46 24.00 11.70
N THR A 143 -13.98 23.31 12.71
CA THR A 143 -14.47 23.94 13.95
C THR A 143 -13.40 24.11 15.02
N TRP A 144 -12.24 23.45 14.89
CA TRP A 144 -11.20 23.45 15.91
C TRP A 144 -10.68 24.83 16.29
N PRO A 145 -10.42 25.78 15.36
CA PRO A 145 -9.95 27.12 15.73
C PRO A 145 -10.92 27.83 16.69
N SER A 146 -12.22 27.77 16.43
CA SER A 146 -13.24 28.37 17.29
C SER A 146 -13.37 27.66 18.63
N LYS A 147 -13.22 26.32 18.67
CA LYS A 147 -13.21 25.55 19.92
C LYS A 147 -11.99 25.89 20.79
N VAL A 148 -10.82 26.05 20.17
CA VAL A 148 -9.57 26.44 20.87
C VAL A 148 -9.69 27.85 21.42
N GLU A 149 -10.29 28.78 20.68
CA GLU A 149 -10.57 30.13 21.17
C GLU A 149 -11.51 30.11 22.38
N ALA A 150 -12.62 29.35 22.29
CA ALA A 150 -13.56 29.18 23.41
C ALA A 150 -12.89 28.54 24.63
N ALA A 151 -12.10 27.48 24.44
CA ALA A 151 -11.36 26.79 25.50
C ALA A 151 -10.39 27.74 26.22
N ASN A 152 -9.58 28.50 25.46
CA ASN A 152 -8.68 29.50 26.03
C ASN A 152 -9.44 30.60 26.77
N ALA A 153 -10.57 31.08 26.23
CA ALA A 153 -11.36 32.10 26.88
C ALA A 153 -11.96 31.61 28.21
N SER A 154 -12.42 30.36 28.25
CA SER A 154 -13.00 29.74 29.46
C SER A 154 -11.93 29.54 30.55
N LEU A 155 -10.75 29.00 30.19
CA LEU A 155 -9.63 28.83 31.13
C LEU A 155 -9.12 30.16 31.71
N ASN A 156 -9.23 31.26 30.97
CA ASN A 156 -8.84 32.60 31.41
C ASN A 156 -9.99 33.36 32.12
N GLY A 157 -11.19 32.77 32.23
CA GLY A 157 -12.35 33.42 32.87
C GLY A 157 -12.92 34.60 32.08
N ILE A 158 -12.72 34.62 30.76
CA ILE A 158 -13.18 35.70 29.86
C ILE A 158 -14.10 35.19 28.75
N ALA A 159 -14.58 33.95 28.84
CA ALA A 159 -15.49 33.38 27.85
C ALA A 159 -16.83 34.13 27.81
N THR A 160 -17.34 34.31 26.60
CA THR A 160 -18.70 34.77 26.35
C THR A 160 -19.72 33.70 26.72
N ALA A 161 -20.98 34.09 26.93
CA ALA A 161 -22.05 33.12 27.22
C ALA A 161 -22.21 32.06 26.12
N GLN A 162 -21.98 32.43 24.85
CA GLN A 162 -22.02 31.50 23.72
C GLN A 162 -20.87 30.48 23.76
N GLN A 163 -19.66 30.92 24.13
CA GLN A 163 -18.49 30.03 24.27
C GLN A 163 -18.65 29.07 25.45
N GLU A 164 -19.18 29.55 26.58
CA GLU A 164 -19.50 28.70 27.72
C GLU A 164 -20.60 27.67 27.38
N THR A 165 -21.63 28.08 26.64
CA THR A 165 -22.70 27.17 26.18
C THR A 165 -22.14 26.08 25.27
N LEU A 166 -21.33 26.46 24.27
CA LEU A 166 -20.66 25.52 23.36
C LEU A 166 -19.88 24.44 24.11
N LEU A 167 -19.03 24.85 25.06
CA LEU A 167 -18.20 23.91 25.83
C LEU A 167 -19.05 23.08 26.81
N THR A 168 -20.08 23.66 27.41
CA THR A 168 -20.97 22.95 28.34
C THR A 168 -21.74 21.84 27.63
N ASP A 169 -22.33 22.15 26.48
CA ASP A 169 -23.10 21.19 25.68
C ASP A 169 -22.20 20.03 25.24
N GLU A 170 -21.00 20.35 24.72
CA GLU A 170 -20.03 19.33 24.29
C GLU A 170 -19.50 18.49 25.46
N ALA A 171 -19.17 19.10 26.61
CA ALA A 171 -18.66 18.39 27.78
C ALA A 171 -19.69 17.41 28.37
N SER A 172 -20.97 17.77 28.30
CA SER A 172 -22.09 16.92 28.73
C SER A 172 -22.34 15.71 27.82
N ALA A 173 -21.90 15.78 26.55
CA ALA A 173 -22.05 14.70 25.58
C ALA A 173 -20.99 13.58 25.73
N PHE A 174 -19.91 13.83 26.48
CA PHE A 174 -18.88 12.80 26.74
C PHE A 174 -19.38 11.72 27.70
N THR A 175 -18.85 10.50 27.55
CA THR A 175 -19.06 9.40 28.50
C THR A 175 -17.69 8.86 28.96
N PRO A 176 -17.31 9.01 30.25
CA PRO A 176 -18.02 9.75 31.29
C PRO A 176 -18.08 11.26 31.00
N VAL A 177 -19.10 11.92 31.57
CA VAL A 177 -19.28 13.38 31.48
C VAL A 177 -18.03 14.08 31.98
N ARG A 178 -17.60 15.11 31.25
CA ARG A 178 -16.44 15.93 31.59
C ARG A 178 -16.88 17.29 32.11
N THR A 179 -16.03 17.93 32.90
CA THR A 179 -16.17 19.34 33.23
C THR A 179 -15.74 20.20 32.04
N VAL A 180 -16.20 21.46 32.00
CA VAL A 180 -15.78 22.45 30.99
C VAL A 180 -14.25 22.65 31.01
N VAL A 181 -13.64 22.65 32.20
CA VAL A 181 -12.18 22.79 32.37
C VAL A 181 -11.44 21.58 31.80
N GLU A 182 -11.90 20.36 32.09
CA GLU A 182 -11.29 19.14 31.52
C GLU A 182 -11.41 19.12 30.00
N LEU A 183 -12.59 19.46 29.46
CA LEU A 183 -12.78 19.54 28.01
C LEU A 183 -11.89 20.61 27.38
N ALA A 184 -11.81 21.81 27.97
CA ALA A 184 -10.99 22.90 27.45
C ALA A 184 -9.51 22.53 27.36
N ASN A 185 -8.96 21.87 28.39
CA ASN A 185 -7.59 21.36 28.35
C ASN A 185 -7.40 20.32 27.23
N ILE A 186 -8.35 19.39 27.08
CA ILE A 186 -8.29 18.34 26.04
C ILE A 186 -8.33 18.95 24.64
N ILE A 187 -9.18 19.95 24.40
CA ILE A 187 -9.25 20.68 23.11
C ILE A 187 -7.90 21.33 22.80
N ILE A 188 -7.30 22.02 23.78
CA ILE A 188 -6.01 22.70 23.60
C ILE A 188 -4.88 21.69 23.37
N GLU A 189 -4.83 20.61 24.15
CA GLU A 189 -3.86 19.53 24.01
C GLU A 189 -3.95 18.88 22.62
N LYS A 190 -5.16 18.50 22.19
CA LYS A 190 -5.40 17.94 20.84
C LYS A 190 -5.01 18.92 19.74
N SER A 191 -5.37 20.20 19.86
CA SER A 191 -4.99 21.21 18.88
C SER A 191 -3.47 21.41 18.79
N ASN A 192 -2.77 21.43 19.93
CA ASN A 192 -1.32 21.54 19.97
C ASN A 192 -0.64 20.30 19.38
N ALA A 193 -1.15 19.11 19.70
CA ALA A 193 -0.69 17.86 19.09
C ALA A 193 -0.83 17.92 17.57
N TYR A 194 -2.00 18.31 17.06
CA TYR A 194 -2.26 18.45 15.64
C TYR A 194 -1.33 19.45 14.94
N LEU A 195 -1.15 20.65 15.50
CA LEU A 195 -0.23 21.65 14.94
C LEU A 195 1.22 21.13 14.88
N ASN A 196 1.66 20.44 15.93
CA ASN A 196 2.97 19.80 15.96
C ASN A 196 3.08 18.69 14.89
N CYS A 197 2.02 17.91 14.67
CA CYS A 197 1.97 16.89 13.63
C CYS A 197 2.07 17.47 12.23
N ILE A 198 1.32 18.52 11.93
CA ILE A 198 1.40 19.21 10.63
C ILE A 198 2.83 19.67 10.37
N GLY A 199 3.45 20.34 11.35
CA GLY A 199 4.83 20.83 11.23
C GLY A 199 5.84 19.70 10.97
N LYS A 200 5.73 18.60 11.73
CA LYS A 200 6.61 17.43 11.56
C LYS A 200 6.35 16.71 10.24
N ALA A 201 5.10 16.50 9.85
CA ALA A 201 4.73 15.86 8.58
C ALA A 201 5.28 16.67 7.39
N ALA A 202 5.09 18.00 7.40
CA ALA A 202 5.63 18.88 6.37
C ALA A 202 7.17 18.84 6.32
N ALA A 203 7.83 18.84 7.49
CA ALA A 203 9.28 18.70 7.58
C ALA A 203 9.77 17.35 7.01
N PHE A 204 9.07 16.25 7.31
CA PHE A 204 9.37 14.93 6.76
C PHE A 204 9.24 14.91 5.24
N LYS A 205 8.16 15.48 4.69
CA LYS A 205 7.98 15.58 3.23
C LYS A 205 9.12 16.34 2.57
N GLN A 206 9.49 17.50 3.12
CA GLN A 206 10.60 18.30 2.59
C GLN A 206 11.96 17.61 2.70
N GLN A 207 12.22 16.95 3.84
CA GLN A 207 13.44 16.16 4.03
C GLN A 207 13.51 15.03 3.00
N ALA A 208 12.41 14.30 2.82
CA ALA A 208 12.33 13.19 1.89
C ALA A 208 12.52 13.64 0.44
N GLN A 209 11.87 14.73 0.02
CA GLN A 209 12.05 15.31 -1.31
C GLN A 209 13.49 15.75 -1.56
N ARG A 210 14.12 16.42 -0.59
CA ARG A 210 15.53 16.84 -0.69
C ARG A 210 16.44 15.63 -0.84
N VAL A 211 16.27 14.64 0.03
CA VAL A 211 17.07 13.41 0.03
C VAL A 211 16.92 12.67 -1.29
N LEU A 212 15.68 12.52 -1.77
CA LEU A 212 15.38 11.86 -3.03
C LEU A 212 16.00 12.59 -4.23
N SER A 213 16.05 13.93 -4.21
CA SER A 213 16.72 14.73 -5.24
C SER A 213 18.25 14.60 -5.24
N GLN A 214 18.83 14.09 -4.16
CA GLN A 214 20.27 13.90 -3.97
C GLN A 214 20.71 12.44 -4.17
N SER A 215 19.77 11.49 -4.16
CA SER A 215 20.08 10.06 -4.30
C SER A 215 20.61 9.74 -5.69
N GLU A 216 21.74 9.03 -5.75
CA GLU A 216 22.39 8.67 -7.02
C GLU A 216 21.88 7.34 -7.58
N ASN A 217 21.23 6.53 -6.72
CA ASN A 217 20.71 5.22 -7.10
C ASN A 217 19.48 4.81 -6.27
N GLN A 218 18.76 3.80 -6.78
CA GLN A 218 17.53 3.29 -6.19
C GLN A 218 17.72 2.72 -4.77
N ASN A 219 18.85 2.07 -4.48
CA ASN A 219 19.09 1.44 -3.18
C ASN A 219 19.26 2.49 -2.07
N GLU A 220 19.95 3.59 -2.38
CA GLU A 220 20.10 4.72 -1.47
C GLU A 220 18.73 5.33 -1.15
N ALA A 221 17.95 5.66 -2.20
CA ALA A 221 16.60 6.19 -2.04
C ALA A 221 15.68 5.25 -1.24
N LYS A 222 15.75 3.94 -1.49
CA LYS A 222 15.00 2.91 -0.76
C LYS A 222 15.31 2.96 0.74
N GLY A 223 16.58 2.86 1.12
CA GLY A 223 16.98 2.85 2.53
C GLY A 223 16.59 4.14 3.26
N LEU A 224 16.59 5.27 2.54
CA LEU A 224 16.15 6.55 3.06
C LEU A 224 14.63 6.59 3.30
N ILE A 225 13.83 6.08 2.36
CA ILE A 225 12.37 5.97 2.52
C ILE A 225 12.01 5.01 3.67
N GLU A 226 12.71 3.89 3.82
CA GLU A 226 12.52 2.96 4.95
C GLU A 226 12.82 3.62 6.30
N THR A 227 13.88 4.45 6.35
CA THR A 227 14.21 5.25 7.53
C THR A 227 13.11 6.29 7.82
N LEU A 228 12.58 6.94 6.79
CA LEU A 228 11.49 7.91 6.92
C LEU A 228 10.19 7.26 7.39
N GLN A 229 9.86 6.08 6.87
CA GLN A 229 8.71 5.28 7.33
C GLN A 229 8.86 4.95 8.81
N THR A 230 10.03 4.47 9.24
CA THR A 230 10.29 4.14 10.65
C THR A 230 10.12 5.37 11.57
N ASN A 231 10.59 6.54 11.13
CA ASN A 231 10.42 7.78 11.86
C ASN A 231 8.94 8.23 11.91
N ALA A 232 8.22 8.06 10.81
CA ALA A 232 6.79 8.35 10.72
C ALA A 232 5.97 7.45 11.65
N ASP A 233 6.26 6.14 11.67
CA ASP A 233 5.62 5.16 12.56
C ASP A 233 5.89 5.48 14.03
N THR A 234 7.13 5.87 14.35
CA THR A 234 7.51 6.30 15.71
C THR A 234 6.75 7.55 16.12
N LEU A 235 6.60 8.53 15.21
CA LEU A 235 5.81 9.72 15.45
C LEU A 235 4.32 9.35 15.64
N ALA A 236 3.75 8.54 14.77
CA ALA A 236 2.36 8.08 14.87
C ALA A 236 2.09 7.37 16.20
N ALA A 237 2.99 6.48 16.62
CA ALA A 237 2.90 5.79 17.90
C ALA A 237 2.93 6.75 19.10
N SER A 238 3.72 7.84 19.03
CA SER A 238 3.75 8.86 20.08
C SER A 238 2.49 9.71 20.18
N LEU A 239 1.62 9.67 19.16
CA LEU A 239 0.40 10.46 19.07
C LEU A 239 -0.86 9.67 19.43
N ALA A 240 -0.79 8.34 19.48
CA ALA A 240 -1.90 7.45 19.80
C ALA A 240 -2.23 7.38 21.32
N VAL A 241 -2.01 8.49 22.04
CA VAL A 241 -2.24 8.65 23.49
C VAL A 241 -3.61 9.30 23.72
#